data_AF-A0A952C7E0-F1
#
_entry.id   AF-A0A952C7E0-F1
#
_cell.length_a   1.000
_cell.length_b   1.000
_cell.length_c   1.000
_cell.angle_alpha   90.00
_cell.angle_beta   90.00
_cell.angle_gamma   90.00
#
_symmetry.space_group_name_H-M   'P 1'
#
loop_
_entity.id
_entity.type
_entity.pdbx_description
1 polymer ?
#
loop_
_entity_poly.entity_id
_entity_poly.type
_entity_poly.pdbx_seq_one_letter_code
_entity_poly.pdbx_strand_id
1 'polypeptide(L)'
;MDNKCFITQKTYPGGELFKAAQLRKPLFNFIREHYPGFNETSLISIDALQQQRKMYIEALLRQEIGELTDVEKEVVSSIMDNLVLSCLAAIQAPVIMMSQNRQEAKDRSRAEHDYKINLKAELEIRLLHEKIDHLLINQNLRLMEVQQTQNEMVSQLAKEMKKEQT
;
A
#
# COMPACT_ATOMS: atom_id res chain seq x y z
N MET A 1 14.81 -55.67 -47.71
CA MET A 1 13.34 -55.48 -47.79
C MET A 1 13.02 -54.34 -46.85
N ASP A 2 12.62 -53.19 -47.39
CA ASP A 2 12.29 -52.03 -46.58
C ASP A 2 10.89 -52.22 -45.99
N ASN A 3 10.81 -52.14 -44.66
CA ASN A 3 9.56 -52.32 -43.95
C ASN A 3 8.95 -50.95 -43.67
N LYS A 4 7.61 -50.84 -43.75
CA LYS A 4 6.89 -49.58 -43.61
C LYS A 4 6.19 -49.51 -42.25
N CYS A 5 6.35 -48.38 -41.54
CA CYS A 5 5.57 -48.11 -40.34
C CYS A 5 4.10 -47.85 -40.70
N PHE A 6 3.17 -48.50 -40.02
CA PHE A 6 1.74 -48.38 -40.25
C PHE A 6 1.20 -46.97 -39.94
N ILE A 7 1.69 -46.34 -38.87
CA ILE A 7 1.19 -45.01 -38.44
C ILE A 7 1.78 -43.89 -39.28
N THR A 8 3.12 -43.79 -39.35
CA THR A 8 3.81 -42.67 -40.04
C THR A 8 3.94 -42.88 -41.54
N GLN A 9 3.66 -44.08 -42.05
CA GLN A 9 3.83 -44.45 -43.46
C GLN A 9 5.26 -44.28 -44.00
N LYS A 10 6.26 -44.09 -43.12
CA LYS A 10 7.68 -44.02 -43.47
C LYS A 10 8.29 -45.42 -43.58
N THR A 11 9.22 -45.59 -44.52
CA THR A 11 9.99 -46.84 -44.73
C THR A 11 11.31 -46.79 -43.98
N TYR A 12 11.68 -47.91 -43.37
CA TYR A 12 12.91 -48.05 -42.60
C TYR A 12 13.73 -49.23 -43.14
N PRO A 13 15.05 -49.06 -43.38
CA PRO A 13 15.93 -50.16 -43.73
C PRO A 13 15.96 -51.17 -42.57
N GLY A 14 15.96 -52.46 -42.90
CA GLY A 14 15.49 -53.54 -42.02
C GLY A 14 16.00 -53.52 -40.56
N GLY A 15 15.07 -53.67 -39.61
CA GLY A 15 15.34 -53.94 -38.20
C GLY A 15 14.75 -52.93 -37.20
N GLU A 16 14.36 -51.73 -37.63
CA GLU A 16 13.98 -50.62 -36.73
C GLU A 16 12.48 -50.52 -36.38
N LEU A 17 11.69 -51.55 -36.74
CA LEU A 17 10.24 -51.55 -36.56
C LEU A 17 9.80 -52.65 -35.60
N PHE A 18 8.87 -52.28 -34.72
CA PHE A 18 8.27 -53.17 -33.72
C PHE A 18 6.99 -53.79 -34.26
N LYS A 19 6.76 -55.07 -33.97
CA LYS A 19 5.49 -55.73 -34.27
C LYS A 19 4.44 -55.32 -33.25
N ALA A 20 3.24 -55.00 -33.73
CA ALA A 20 2.12 -54.61 -32.88
C ALA A 20 1.73 -55.69 -31.86
N ALA A 21 1.95 -56.98 -32.17
CA ALA A 21 1.78 -58.09 -31.24
C ALA A 21 2.61 -57.97 -29.94
N GLN A 22 3.69 -57.18 -29.93
CA GLN A 22 4.53 -56.96 -28.75
C GLN A 22 4.00 -55.84 -27.83
N LEU A 23 2.92 -55.15 -28.22
CA LEU A 23 2.33 -54.06 -27.43
C LEU A 23 1.41 -54.61 -26.35
N ARG A 24 1.39 -53.95 -25.18
CA ARG A 24 0.39 -54.24 -24.14
C ARG A 24 -1.01 -53.94 -24.69
N LYS A 25 -1.98 -54.82 -24.42
CA LYS A 25 -3.36 -54.74 -24.92
C LYS A 25 -4.02 -53.36 -24.78
N PRO A 26 -3.89 -52.62 -23.65
CA PRO A 26 -4.51 -51.30 -23.53
C PRO A 26 -3.98 -50.29 -24.54
N LEU A 27 -2.66 -50.22 -24.70
CA LEU A 27 -2.02 -49.35 -25.69
C LEU A 27 -2.35 -49.79 -27.13
N PHE A 28 -2.39 -51.10 -27.39
CA PHE A 28 -2.78 -51.62 -28.70
C PHE A 28 -4.21 -51.22 -29.07
N ASN A 29 -5.16 -51.37 -28.15
CA ASN A 29 -6.55 -50.98 -28.35
C ASN A 29 -6.68 -49.46 -28.57
N PHE A 30 -5.98 -48.66 -27.77
CA PHE A 30 -5.94 -47.20 -27.91
C PHE A 30 -5.43 -46.77 -29.30
N ILE A 31 -4.38 -47.40 -29.81
CA ILE A 31 -3.87 -47.13 -31.16
C ILE A 31 -4.91 -47.53 -32.21
N ARG A 32 -5.56 -48.68 -32.05
CA ARG A 32 -6.56 -49.19 -33.00
C ARG A 32 -7.82 -48.32 -33.07
N GLU A 33 -8.21 -47.69 -31.96
CA GLU A 33 -9.31 -46.72 -31.93
C GLU A 33 -9.06 -45.52 -32.85
N HIS A 34 -7.81 -45.03 -32.92
CA HIS A 34 -7.42 -43.91 -33.78
C HIS A 34 -7.03 -44.35 -35.20
N TYR A 35 -6.65 -45.62 -35.38
CA TYR A 35 -6.20 -46.19 -36.65
C TYR A 35 -6.91 -47.53 -36.94
N PRO A 36 -8.13 -47.52 -37.53
CA PRO A 36 -9.01 -48.70 -37.64
C PRO A 36 -8.51 -49.86 -38.54
N GLY A 37 -7.29 -49.79 -39.08
CA GLY A 37 -6.63 -50.90 -39.78
C GLY A 37 -5.44 -51.51 -39.03
N PHE A 38 -5.10 -51.00 -37.84
CA PHE A 38 -3.96 -51.47 -37.07
C PHE A 38 -4.24 -52.85 -36.44
N ASN A 39 -3.41 -53.84 -36.76
CA ASN A 39 -3.58 -55.24 -36.36
C ASN A 39 -2.26 -55.84 -35.81
N GLU A 40 -2.27 -57.07 -35.30
CA GLU A 40 -1.10 -57.68 -34.65
C GLU A 40 0.13 -57.85 -35.55
N THR A 41 -0.07 -57.94 -36.87
CA THR A 41 1.01 -58.06 -37.87
C THR A 41 1.55 -56.70 -38.31
N SER A 42 0.90 -55.60 -37.91
CA SER A 42 1.32 -54.24 -38.23
C SER A 42 2.67 -53.90 -37.60
N LEU A 43 3.46 -53.12 -38.33
CA LEU A 43 4.77 -52.63 -37.89
C LEU A 43 4.67 -51.17 -37.46
N ILE A 44 5.34 -50.81 -36.36
CA ILE A 44 5.36 -49.45 -35.82
C ILE A 44 6.80 -49.01 -35.53
N SER A 45 7.17 -47.80 -35.95
CA SER A 45 8.46 -47.19 -35.61
C SER A 45 8.51 -46.80 -34.14
N ILE A 46 9.71 -46.80 -33.55
CA ILE A 46 9.92 -46.40 -32.15
C ILE A 46 9.33 -45.01 -31.88
N ASP A 47 9.58 -44.03 -32.74
CA ASP A 47 9.10 -42.65 -32.55
C ASP A 47 7.57 -42.59 -32.50
N ALA A 48 6.92 -43.23 -33.48
CA ALA A 48 5.46 -43.34 -33.50
C ALA A 48 4.94 -44.05 -32.26
N LEU A 49 5.57 -45.14 -31.83
CA LEU A 49 5.18 -45.87 -30.62
C LEU A 49 5.34 -45.01 -29.36
N GLN A 50 6.42 -44.25 -29.23
CA GLN A 50 6.64 -43.32 -28.13
C GLN A 50 5.57 -42.22 -28.13
N GLN A 51 5.23 -41.69 -29.30
CA GLN A 51 4.16 -40.70 -29.44
C GLN A 51 2.79 -41.27 -29.03
N GLN A 52 2.46 -42.50 -29.46
CA GLN A 52 1.22 -43.16 -29.03
C GLN A 52 1.20 -43.45 -27.53
N ARG A 53 2.34 -43.84 -26.94
CA ARG A 53 2.46 -44.02 -25.47
C ARG A 53 2.22 -42.72 -24.73
N LYS A 54 2.79 -41.61 -25.21
CA LYS A 54 2.59 -40.28 -24.64
C LYS A 54 1.11 -39.91 -24.65
N MET A 55 0.45 -40.02 -25.80
CA MET A 55 -0.98 -39.69 -25.92
C MET A 55 -1.87 -40.60 -25.06
N TYR A 56 -1.54 -41.90 -24.97
CA TYR A 56 -2.26 -42.83 -24.10
C TYR A 56 -2.14 -42.46 -22.62
N ILE A 57 -0.94 -42.13 -22.15
CA ILE A 57 -0.72 -41.71 -20.77
C ILE A 57 -1.42 -40.38 -20.49
N GLU A 58 -1.33 -39.41 -21.40
CA GLU A 58 -2.06 -38.14 -21.28
C GLU A 58 -3.58 -38.35 -21.19
N ALA A 59 -4.13 -39.27 -21.97
CA ALA A 59 -5.55 -39.61 -21.92
C ALA A 59 -5.95 -40.26 -20.58
N LEU A 60 -5.15 -41.20 -20.06
CA LEU A 60 -5.37 -41.79 -18.74
C LEU A 60 -5.29 -40.75 -17.62
N LEU A 61 -4.28 -39.88 -17.65
CA LEU A 61 -4.11 -38.82 -16.65
C LEU A 61 -5.27 -37.84 -16.66
N ARG A 62 -5.79 -37.46 -17.84
CA ARG A 62 -7.00 -36.63 -17.94
C ARG A 62 -8.23 -37.30 -17.32
N GLN A 63 -8.32 -38.62 -17.43
CA GLN A 63 -9.42 -39.38 -16.82
C GLN A 63 -9.27 -39.48 -15.29
N GLU A 64 -8.05 -39.63 -14.76
CA GLU A 64 -7.79 -39.70 -13.32
C GLU A 64 -7.88 -38.33 -12.63
N ILE A 65 -7.37 -37.27 -13.27
CA ILE A 65 -7.32 -35.92 -12.71
C ILE A 65 -8.65 -35.19 -12.89
N GLY A 66 -9.46 -35.56 -13.89
CA GLY A 66 -10.73 -34.90 -14.21
C GLY A 66 -10.54 -33.49 -14.79
N GLU A 67 -11.65 -32.89 -15.22
CA GLU A 67 -11.68 -31.45 -15.51
C GLU A 67 -12.02 -30.68 -14.23
N LEU A 68 -11.46 -29.47 -14.08
CA LEU A 68 -11.76 -28.62 -12.94
C LEU A 68 -13.27 -28.40 -12.83
N THR A 69 -13.82 -28.69 -11.65
CA THR A 69 -15.23 -28.40 -11.36
C THR A 69 -15.47 -26.90 -11.29
N ASP A 70 -16.69 -26.46 -11.53
CA ASP A 70 -17.02 -25.02 -11.48
C ASP A 70 -16.79 -24.43 -10.08
N VAL A 71 -17.00 -25.24 -9.03
CA VAL A 71 -16.68 -24.85 -7.64
C VAL A 71 -15.18 -24.65 -7.45
N GLU A 72 -14.33 -25.55 -7.98
CA GLU A 72 -12.87 -25.38 -7.91
C GLU A 72 -12.40 -24.15 -8.68
N LYS A 73 -13.01 -23.84 -9.84
CA LYS A 73 -12.71 -22.61 -10.58
C LYS A 73 -13.06 -21.36 -9.78
N GLU A 74 -14.21 -21.35 -9.11
CA GLU A 74 -14.62 -20.23 -8.23
C GLU A 74 -13.65 -20.04 -7.05
N VAL A 75 -13.19 -21.12 -6.45
CA VAL A 75 -12.17 -21.07 -5.39
C VAL A 75 -10.86 -20.48 -5.91
N VAL A 76 -10.39 -20.93 -7.08
CA VAL A 76 -9.16 -20.41 -7.70
C VAL A 76 -9.29 -18.91 -8.01
N SER A 77 -10.44 -18.48 -8.53
CA SER A 77 -10.73 -17.05 -8.76
C SER A 77 -10.66 -16.25 -7.47
N SER A 78 -11.28 -16.76 -6.40
CA SER A 78 -11.29 -16.08 -5.10
C SER A 78 -9.89 -15.94 -4.49
N ILE A 79 -9.03 -16.93 -4.67
CA ILE A 79 -7.63 -16.87 -4.23
C ILE A 79 -6.87 -15.79 -5.01
N MET A 80 -7.09 -15.70 -6.32
CA MET A 80 -6.45 -14.70 -7.15
C MET A 80 -6.86 -13.28 -6.76
N ASP A 81 -8.15 -13.03 -6.56
CA ASP A 81 -8.66 -11.71 -6.15
C ASP A 81 -8.10 -11.28 -4.80
N ASN A 82 -8.07 -12.20 -3.83
CA ASN A 82 -7.48 -11.94 -2.51
C ASN A 82 -5.98 -11.63 -2.59
N LEU A 83 -5.25 -12.30 -3.49
CA LEU A 83 -3.84 -12.02 -3.73
C LEU A 83 -3.66 -10.61 -4.29
N VAL A 84 -4.44 -10.23 -5.30
CA VAL A 84 -4.42 -8.88 -5.89
C VAL A 84 -4.72 -7.82 -4.82
N LEU A 85 -5.75 -8.03 -4.01
CA LEU A 85 -6.14 -7.11 -2.95
C LEU A 85 -5.02 -6.95 -1.89
N SER A 86 -4.39 -8.07 -1.51
CA SER A 86 -3.26 -8.07 -0.58
C SER A 86 -2.05 -7.31 -1.13
N CYS A 87 -1.72 -7.50 -2.42
CA CYS A 87 -0.65 -6.76 -3.08
C CYS A 87 -0.93 -5.25 -3.13
N LEU A 88 -2.17 -4.85 -3.45
CA LEU A 88 -2.57 -3.44 -3.44
C LEU A 88 -2.45 -2.83 -2.05
N ALA A 89 -2.93 -3.52 -1.02
CA ALA A 89 -2.82 -3.07 0.37
C ALA A 89 -1.36 -2.92 0.82
N ALA A 90 -0.49 -3.87 0.44
CA ALA A 90 0.94 -3.83 0.77
C ALA A 90 1.65 -2.60 0.16
N ILE A 91 1.26 -2.17 -1.04
CA ILE A 91 1.79 -0.96 -1.69
C ILE A 91 1.19 0.32 -1.08
N GLN A 92 -0.09 0.29 -0.68
CA GLN A 92 -0.78 1.46 -0.13
C GLN A 92 -0.26 1.85 1.26
N ALA A 93 0.05 0.88 2.13
CA ALA A 93 0.44 1.18 3.52
C ALA A 93 1.68 2.10 3.64
N PRO A 94 2.78 1.89 2.89
CA PRO A 94 3.91 2.82 2.90
C PRO A 94 3.56 4.22 2.40
N VAL A 95 2.73 4.35 1.37
CA VAL A 95 2.31 5.66 0.83
C VAL A 95 1.52 6.44 1.86
N ILE A 96 0.60 5.78 2.55
CA ILE A 96 -0.18 6.37 3.65
C ILE A 96 0.75 6.81 4.78
N MET A 97 1.66 5.94 5.22
CA MET A 97 2.61 6.24 6.30
C MET A 97 3.55 7.40 5.95
N MET A 98 4.11 7.43 4.74
CA MET A 98 4.94 8.55 4.29
C MET A 98 4.15 9.85 4.22
N SER A 99 2.88 9.80 3.82
CA SER A 99 2.01 10.98 3.80
C SER A 99 1.69 11.49 5.21
N GLN A 100 1.44 10.58 6.16
CA GLN A 100 1.24 10.90 7.57
C GLN A 100 2.50 11.54 8.17
N ASN A 101 3.68 10.92 8.00
CA ASN A 101 4.95 11.46 8.50
C ASN A 101 5.24 12.88 7.98
N ARG A 102 4.96 13.13 6.69
CA ARG A 102 5.12 14.47 6.10
C ARG A 102 4.15 15.48 6.71
N GLN A 103 2.92 15.07 6.99
CA GLN A 103 1.91 15.94 7.59
C GLN A 103 2.29 16.27 9.05
N GLU A 104 2.67 15.27 9.83
CA GLU A 104 3.14 15.46 11.22
C GLU A 104 4.35 16.40 11.31
N ALA A 105 5.30 16.28 10.38
CA ALA A 105 6.45 17.19 10.32
C ALA A 105 6.03 18.65 10.07
N LYS A 106 5.04 18.87 9.19
CA LYS A 106 4.47 20.21 8.96
C LYS A 106 3.73 20.72 10.18
N ASP A 107 2.92 19.88 10.82
CA ASP A 107 2.13 20.26 11.99
C ASP A 107 3.04 20.60 13.18
N ARG A 108 4.12 19.84 13.38
CA ARG A 108 5.17 20.15 14.35
C ARG A 108 5.82 21.50 14.08
N SER A 109 6.23 21.75 12.84
CA SER A 109 6.85 23.02 12.46
C SER A 109 5.91 24.21 12.66
N ARG A 110 4.62 24.06 12.36
CA ARG A 110 3.59 25.07 12.64
C ARG A 110 3.45 25.34 14.14
N ALA A 111 3.34 24.29 14.94
CA ALA A 111 3.24 24.42 16.40
C ALA A 111 4.46 25.13 17.01
N GLU A 112 5.67 24.82 16.54
CA GLU A 112 6.88 25.54 16.96
C GLU A 112 6.86 27.03 16.57
N HIS A 113 6.32 27.35 15.40
CA HIS A 113 6.21 28.73 14.92
C HIS A 113 5.19 29.51 15.76
N ASP A 114 4.02 28.92 16.01
CA ASP A 114 2.97 29.50 16.84
C ASP A 114 3.46 29.72 18.28
N TYR A 115 4.21 28.76 18.83
CA TYR A 115 4.85 28.92 20.14
C TYR A 115 5.79 30.12 20.20
N LYS A 116 6.64 30.30 19.18
CA LYS A 116 7.57 31.44 19.10
C LYS A 116 6.83 32.77 18.98
N ILE A 117 5.76 32.82 18.18
CA ILE A 117 4.91 34.00 18.06
C ILE A 117 4.29 34.37 19.41
N ASN A 118 3.74 33.38 20.12
CA ASN A 118 3.13 33.59 21.43
C ASN A 118 4.16 34.09 22.46
N LEU A 119 5.36 33.52 22.49
CA LEU A 119 6.42 33.98 23.39
C LEU A 119 6.81 35.44 23.09
N LYS A 120 6.90 35.79 21.80
CA LYS A 120 7.17 37.18 21.40
C LYS A 120 6.06 38.12 21.83
N ALA A 121 4.80 37.73 21.62
CA ALA A 121 3.64 38.51 22.06
C ALA A 121 3.62 38.70 23.58
N GLU A 122 3.96 37.67 24.36
CA GLU A 122 4.05 37.77 25.83
C GLU A 122 5.12 38.78 26.26
N LEU A 123 6.29 38.76 25.63
CA LEU A 123 7.35 39.73 25.89
C LEU A 123 6.93 41.16 25.52
N GLU A 124 6.32 41.35 24.35
CA GLU A 124 5.82 42.66 23.93
C GLU A 124 4.74 43.20 24.89
N ILE A 125 3.82 42.35 25.35
CA ILE A 125 2.81 42.72 26.35
C ILE A 125 3.48 43.10 27.68
N ARG A 126 4.50 42.36 28.13
CA ARG A 126 5.23 42.67 29.37
C ARG A 126 5.91 44.03 29.30
N LEU A 127 6.56 44.34 28.19
CA LEU A 127 7.19 45.64 27.96
C LEU A 127 6.17 46.79 27.93
N LEU A 128 4.99 46.56 27.36
CA LEU A 128 3.90 47.54 27.40
C LEU A 128 3.42 47.79 28.83
N HIS A 129 3.28 46.75 29.65
CA HIS A 129 2.92 46.90 31.06
C HIS A 129 3.96 47.71 31.83
N GLU A 130 5.25 47.40 31.67
CA GLU A 130 6.33 48.16 32.31
C GLU A 130 6.30 49.65 31.92
N LYS A 131 6.04 49.95 30.65
CA LYS A 131 5.88 51.33 30.19
C LYS A 131 4.65 52.02 30.79
N ILE A 132 3.53 51.32 30.91
CA ILE A 132 2.31 51.84 31.55
C ILE A 132 2.57 52.13 33.03
N ASP A 133 3.20 51.20 33.74
CA ASP A 133 3.54 51.37 35.16
C ASP A 133 4.45 52.60 35.36
N HIS A 134 5.47 52.77 34.51
CA HIS A 134 6.30 53.98 34.52
C HIS A 134 5.51 55.26 34.28
N LEU A 135 4.57 55.27 33.32
CA LEU A 135 3.73 56.44 33.07
C LEU A 135 2.78 56.72 34.24
N LEU A 136 2.22 55.69 34.86
CA LEU A 136 1.34 55.79 36.01
C LEU A 136 2.06 56.37 37.23
N ILE A 137 3.28 55.90 37.51
CA ILE A 137 4.13 56.45 38.58
C ILE A 137 4.38 57.94 38.35
N ASN A 138 4.77 58.32 37.13
CA ASN A 138 5.01 59.73 36.79
C ASN A 138 3.74 60.59 36.93
N GLN A 139 2.58 60.09 36.52
CA GLN A 139 1.31 60.80 36.71
C GLN A 139 0.97 60.97 38.19
N ASN A 140 1.14 59.93 39.01
CA ASN A 140 0.88 60.00 40.44
C ASN A 140 1.78 61.02 41.14
N LEU A 141 3.07 61.07 40.78
CA LEU A 141 4.00 62.08 41.32
C LEU A 141 3.56 63.50 40.96
N ARG A 142 3.16 63.75 39.70
CA ARG A 142 2.64 65.06 39.28
C ARG A 142 1.35 65.43 40.01
N LEU A 143 0.46 64.46 40.25
CA LEU A 143 -0.76 64.71 41.03
C LEU A 143 -0.44 65.12 42.47
N MET A 144 0.55 64.48 43.10
CA MET A 144 1.01 64.88 44.43
C MET A 144 1.57 66.30 44.45
N GLU A 145 2.39 66.68 43.46
CA GLU A 145 2.90 68.05 43.33
C GLU A 145 1.77 69.08 43.22
N VAL A 146 0.79 68.83 42.33
CA VAL A 146 -0.37 69.72 42.18
C VAL A 146 -1.18 69.80 43.47
N GLN A 147 -1.40 68.69 44.16
CA GLN A 147 -2.15 68.66 45.40
C GLN A 147 -1.43 69.36 46.55
N GLN A 148 -0.10 69.30 46.60
CA GLN A 148 0.73 70.08 47.51
C GLN A 148 0.53 71.58 47.28
N THR A 149 0.65 72.04 46.03
CA THR A 149 0.44 73.44 45.66
C THR A 149 -0.99 73.91 45.97
N GLN A 150 -2.01 73.09 45.71
CA GLN A 150 -3.39 73.41 46.05
C GLN A 150 -3.58 73.56 47.57
N ASN A 151 -3.02 72.66 48.38
CA ASN A 151 -3.09 72.75 49.84
C ASN A 151 -2.40 74.01 50.39
N GLU A 152 -1.24 74.38 49.84
CA GLU A 152 -0.54 75.61 50.21
C GLU A 152 -1.38 76.85 49.90
N MET A 153 -1.99 76.91 48.71
CA MET A 153 -2.87 78.01 48.31
C MET A 153 -4.10 78.12 49.22
N VAL A 154 -4.75 76.99 49.54
CA VAL A 154 -5.89 76.96 50.48
C VAL A 154 -5.47 77.43 51.88
N SER A 155 -4.31 76.99 52.37
CA SER A 155 -3.77 77.42 53.66
C SER A 155 -3.53 78.93 53.69
N GLN A 156 -3.04 79.50 52.59
CA GLN A 156 -2.80 80.93 52.47
C GLN A 156 -4.10 81.73 52.44
N LEU A 157 -5.09 81.30 51.64
CA LEU A 157 -6.42 81.90 51.62
C LEU A 157 -7.08 81.87 53.00
N ALA A 158 -6.97 80.75 53.74
CA ALA A 158 -7.51 80.65 55.09
C ALA A 158 -6.82 81.61 56.08
N LYS A 159 -5.53 81.90 55.89
CA LYS A 159 -4.80 82.91 56.70
C LYS A 159 -5.25 84.33 56.36
N GLU A 160 -5.49 84.63 55.09
CA GLU A 160 -5.98 85.93 54.63
C GLU A 160 -7.41 86.21 55.13
N MET A 161 -8.31 85.22 55.02
CA MET A 161 -9.68 85.34 55.54
C MET A 161 -9.73 85.57 57.06
N LYS A 162 -8.82 84.96 57.83
CA LYS A 162 -8.71 85.22 59.28
C LYS A 162 -8.26 86.64 59.59
N LYS A 163 -7.39 87.23 58.75
CA LYS A 163 -6.96 88.63 58.92
C LYS A 163 -8.07 89.62 58.62
N GLU A 164 -8.96 89.32 57.67
CA GLU A 164 -10.11 90.19 57.35
C GLU A 164 -11.25 90.13 58.38
N GLN A 165 -11.28 89.11 59.24
CA GLN A 165 -12.27 88.96 60.33
C GLN A 165 -11.81 89.51 61.69
N THR A 166 -10.62 90.14 61.76
CA THR A 166 -10.09 90.77 62.98
C THR A 166 -9.98 92.27 62.79
#